data_AF-A0AAD7ZSW8-F1
#
_entry.id   AF-A0AAD7ZSW8-F1
#
_cell.length_a   1.000
_cell.length_b   1.000
_cell.length_c   1.000
_cell.angle_alpha   90.00
_cell.angle_beta   90.00
_cell.angle_gamma   90.00
#
_symmetry.space_group_name_H-M   'P 1'
#
loop_
_entity.id
_entity.type
_entity.pdbx_description
1 polymer ?
#
loop_
_entity_poly.entity_id
_entity_poly.type
_entity_poly.pdbx_seq_one_letter_code
_entity_poly.pdbx_strand_id
1 'polypeptide(L)'
;EVSVFLFEKRCAEKLHKPKRKETVTEILRGSVRQLERFRHPKILQVVHPVEECSETLAFASEPVLASLANVLAYQESGGGGGAGPPSTGASSQTQPNAQRPAHAREYHFLDIELKYGILQ
;
A
#
# COMPACT_ATOMS: atom_id res chain seq x y z
N GLU A 1 -3.46 -15.49 8.00
CA GLU A 1 -3.85 -14.09 7.72
C GLU A 1 -3.26 -13.68 6.37
N VAL A 2 -3.82 -12.69 5.68
CA VAL A 2 -3.33 -12.16 4.38
C VAL A 2 -3.57 -10.66 4.30
N SER A 3 -2.85 -9.96 3.42
CA SER A 3 -3.16 -8.57 3.07
C SER A 3 -3.85 -8.50 1.72
N VAL A 4 -4.99 -7.82 1.67
CA VAL A 4 -5.77 -7.61 0.45
C VAL A 4 -5.53 -6.20 -0.08
N PHE A 5 -5.13 -6.11 -1.34
CA PHE A 5 -4.96 -4.85 -2.04
C PHE A 5 -6.16 -4.65 -2.97
N LEU A 6 -6.90 -3.56 -2.75
CA LEU A 6 -8.09 -3.22 -3.52
C LEU A 6 -7.89 -1.89 -4.23
N PHE A 7 -8.10 -1.89 -5.53
CA PHE A 7 -8.16 -0.69 -6.34
C PHE A 7 -9.59 -0.48 -6.85
N GLU A 8 -10.23 0.61 -6.43
CA GLU A 8 -11.51 1.06 -6.97
C GLU A 8 -11.28 1.90 -8.23
N LYS A 9 -11.80 1.46 -9.38
CA LYS A 9 -11.55 2.10 -10.68
C LYS A 9 -12.11 3.52 -10.76
N ARG A 10 -13.17 3.83 -9.99
CA ARG A 10 -13.72 5.19 -9.83
C ARG A 10 -12.69 6.23 -9.37
N CYS A 11 -11.63 5.82 -8.66
CA CYS A 11 -10.56 6.72 -8.25
C CYS A 11 -9.78 7.28 -9.45
N ALA A 12 -9.67 6.52 -10.54
CA ALA A 12 -9.01 6.96 -11.76
C ALA A 12 -9.91 7.82 -12.67
N GLU A 13 -11.22 7.87 -12.43
CA GLU A 13 -12.14 8.74 -13.19
C GLU A 13 -11.92 10.22 -12.87
N LYS A 14 -11.39 10.52 -11.69
CA LYS A 14 -11.03 11.89 -11.28
C LYS A 14 -9.84 12.46 -12.05
N LEU A 15 -9.12 11.64 -12.82
CA LEU A 15 -8.04 12.12 -13.66
C LEU A 15 -8.62 12.72 -14.94
N HIS A 16 -8.37 14.01 -15.18
CA HIS A 16 -8.86 14.80 -16.32
C HIS A 16 -8.30 14.40 -17.71
N LYS A 17 -8.09 13.11 -17.99
CA LYS A 17 -7.67 12.61 -19.30
C LYS A 17 -8.55 11.44 -19.76
N PRO A 18 -9.07 11.47 -21.00
CA PRO A 18 -9.85 10.36 -21.54
C PRO A 18 -9.00 9.08 -21.58
N LYS A 19 -9.65 7.91 -21.41
CA LYS A 19 -9.03 6.56 -21.36
C LYS A 19 -8.09 6.28 -20.19
N ARG A 20 -7.97 7.20 -19.23
CA ARG A 20 -6.99 7.06 -18.15
C ARG A 20 -7.38 5.98 -17.14
N LYS A 21 -8.69 5.78 -16.91
CA LYS A 21 -9.19 4.67 -16.09
C LYS A 21 -8.72 3.32 -16.64
N GLU A 22 -8.90 3.09 -17.93
CA GLU A 22 -8.51 1.86 -18.61
C GLU A 22 -6.99 1.67 -18.58
N THR A 23 -6.24 2.75 -18.84
CA THR A 23 -4.77 2.73 -18.83
C THR A 23 -4.22 2.38 -17.44
N VAL A 24 -4.75 3.02 -16.38
CA VAL A 24 -4.33 2.74 -14.99
C VAL A 24 -4.68 1.30 -14.63
N THR A 25 -5.89 0.84 -14.97
CA THR A 25 -6.32 -0.53 -14.72
C THR A 25 -5.39 -1.54 -15.39
N GLU A 26 -5.06 -1.33 -16.67
CA GLU A 26 -4.15 -2.19 -17.42
C GLU A 26 -2.75 -2.25 -16.79
N ILE A 27 -2.19 -1.09 -16.44
CA ILE A 27 -0.88 -0.99 -15.79
C ILE A 27 -0.88 -1.75 -14.47
N LEU A 28 -1.90 -1.54 -13.62
CA LEU A 28 -1.97 -2.20 -12.32
C LEU A 28 -2.10 -3.72 -12.48
N ARG A 29 -2.99 -4.18 -13.37
CA ARG A 29 -3.15 -5.61 -13.67
C ARG A 29 -1.84 -6.24 -14.16
N GLY A 30 -1.17 -5.59 -15.11
CA GLY A 30 0.11 -6.02 -15.63
C GLY A 30 1.20 -6.07 -14.56
N SER A 31 1.21 -5.09 -13.65
CA SER A 31 2.17 -5.01 -12.55
C SER A 31 2.02 -6.16 -11.57
N VAL A 32 0.78 -6.52 -11.19
CA VAL A 32 0.54 -7.68 -10.30
C VAL A 32 0.94 -8.99 -10.98
N ARG A 33 0.59 -9.17 -12.27
CA ARG A 33 1.03 -10.34 -13.06
C ARG A 33 2.54 -10.44 -13.19
N GLN A 34 3.24 -9.31 -13.24
CA GLN A 34 4.70 -9.28 -13.22
C GLN A 34 5.25 -9.63 -11.84
N LEU A 35 4.62 -9.12 -10.77
CA LEU A 35 4.97 -9.42 -9.38
C LEU A 35 4.88 -10.92 -9.09
N GLU A 36 3.83 -11.60 -9.58
CA GLU A 36 3.65 -13.06 -9.48
C GLU A 36 4.82 -13.88 -10.06
N ARG A 37 5.58 -13.31 -11.01
CA ARG A 37 6.72 -13.99 -11.65
C ARG A 37 8.01 -13.86 -10.84
N PHE A 38 8.11 -12.88 -9.95
CA PHE A 38 9.30 -12.71 -9.12
C PHE A 38 9.28 -13.68 -7.94
N ARG A 39 10.27 -14.57 -7.86
CA ARG A 39 10.44 -15.50 -6.74
C ARG A 39 11.74 -15.20 -6.02
N HIS A 40 11.67 -14.26 -5.08
CA HIS A 40 12.81 -13.87 -4.24
C HIS A 40 12.31 -13.60 -2.81
N PRO A 41 13.03 -14.04 -1.76
CA PRO A 41 12.58 -13.89 -0.36
C PRO A 41 12.46 -12.44 0.12
N LYS A 42 12.98 -11.47 -0.65
CA LYS A 42 12.88 -10.02 -0.37
C LYS A 42 11.89 -9.27 -1.27
N ILE A 43 11.07 -9.99 -2.02
CA ILE A 43 10.03 -9.43 -2.88
C ILE A 43 8.68 -9.94 -2.36
N LEU A 44 7.70 -9.04 -2.31
CA LEU A 44 6.36 -9.34 -1.80
C LEU A 44 5.76 -10.54 -2.53
N GLN A 45 5.35 -11.56 -1.77
CA GLN A 45 4.74 -12.76 -2.34
C GLN A 45 3.23 -12.57 -2.56
N VAL A 46 2.79 -12.75 -3.80
CA VAL A 46 1.36 -12.85 -4.14
C VAL A 46 0.84 -14.23 -3.74
N VAL A 47 -0.20 -14.27 -2.91
CA VAL A 47 -0.87 -15.48 -2.42
C VAL A 47 -2.11 -15.79 -3.26
N HIS A 48 -2.87 -14.77 -3.64
CA HIS A 48 -4.01 -14.87 -4.55
C HIS A 48 -3.79 -13.95 -5.75
N PRO A 49 -3.89 -14.45 -6.99
CA PRO A 49 -3.60 -13.67 -8.19
C PRO A 49 -4.57 -12.50 -8.36
N VAL A 50 -4.25 -11.63 -9.31
CA VAL A 50 -5.12 -10.49 -9.62
C VAL A 50 -6.48 -10.92 -10.20
N GLU A 51 -7.55 -10.45 -9.58
CA GLU A 51 -8.92 -10.54 -10.06
C GLU A 51 -9.44 -9.16 -10.47
N GLU A 52 -10.20 -9.11 -11.55
CA GLU A 52 -10.75 -7.88 -12.12
C GLU A 52 -12.27 -7.99 -12.25
N CYS A 53 -12.98 -7.02 -11.66
CA CYS A 53 -14.41 -6.82 -11.80
C CYS A 53 -14.69 -5.54 -12.61
N SER A 54 -15.96 -5.20 -12.86
CA SER A 54 -16.31 -3.96 -13.57
C SER A 54 -15.80 -2.70 -12.84
N GLU A 55 -15.90 -2.69 -11.51
CA GLU A 55 -15.59 -1.52 -10.67
C GLU A 55 -14.26 -1.60 -9.93
N THR A 56 -13.69 -2.81 -9.80
CA THR A 56 -12.55 -3.05 -8.91
C THR A 56 -11.49 -3.94 -9.55
N LEU A 57 -10.28 -3.84 -9.01
CA LEU A 57 -9.18 -4.76 -9.26
C LEU A 57 -8.56 -5.11 -7.90
N ALA A 58 -8.35 -6.39 -7.62
CA ALA A 58 -7.84 -6.83 -6.32
C ALA A 58 -6.89 -8.01 -6.44
N PHE A 59 -5.98 -8.15 -5.47
CA PHE A 59 -5.16 -9.34 -5.26
C PHE A 59 -4.84 -9.49 -3.77
N ALA A 60 -4.34 -10.65 -3.36
CA ALA A 60 -3.90 -10.88 -1.97
C ALA A 60 -2.43 -11.29 -1.92
N SER A 61 -1.70 -10.80 -0.92
CA SER A 61 -0.32 -11.17 -0.62
C SER A 61 -0.19 -11.86 0.73
N GLU A 62 1.03 -12.25 1.06
CA GLU A 62 1.43 -12.49 2.44
C GLU A 62 1.05 -11.30 3.35
N PRO A 63 0.87 -11.51 4.66
CA PRO A 63 0.58 -10.43 5.59
C PRO A 63 1.60 -9.28 5.51
N VAL A 64 1.09 -8.07 5.26
CA VAL A 64 1.86 -6.82 5.28
C VAL A 64 1.45 -6.01 6.49
N LEU A 65 2.43 -5.71 7.35
CA LEU A 65 2.20 -4.94 8.59
C LEU A 65 1.97 -3.46 8.29
N ALA A 66 2.93 -2.81 7.64
CA ALA A 66 2.89 -1.40 7.27
C ALA A 66 3.97 -1.09 6.23
N SER A 67 3.85 0.02 5.51
CA SER A 67 4.99 0.58 4.80
C SER A 67 5.91 1.32 5.76
N LEU A 68 7.21 1.40 5.46
CA LEU A 68 8.16 2.19 6.25
C LEU A 68 7.72 3.66 6.40
N ALA A 69 7.15 4.23 5.34
CA ALA A 69 6.61 5.59 5.36
C ALA A 69 5.49 5.75 6.40
N ASN A 70 4.62 4.76 6.58
CA ASN A 70 3.59 4.79 7.62
C ASN A 70 4.21 4.75 9.03
N VAL A 71 5.26 3.97 9.23
CA VAL A 71 5.92 3.87 10.53
C VAL A 71 6.68 5.15 10.90
N LEU A 72 7.44 5.72 9.96
CA LEU A 72 8.17 6.95 10.21
C LEU A 72 7.23 8.13 10.51
N ALA A 73 6.12 8.24 9.79
CA ALA A 73 5.11 9.26 10.05
C ALA A 73 4.47 9.12 11.44
N TYR A 74 4.31 7.88 11.92
CA TYR A 74 3.85 7.64 13.28
C TYR A 74 4.83 8.18 14.32
N GLN A 75 6.14 7.94 14.13
CA GLN A 75 7.19 8.43 15.03
C GLN A 75 7.27 9.96 15.05
N GLU A 76 7.18 10.62 13.89
CA GLU A 76 7.14 12.09 13.80
C GLU A 76 5.91 12.68 14.50
N SER A 77 4.74 12.04 14.38
CA SER A 77 3.50 12.51 15.01
C SER A 77 3.50 12.47 16.54
N GLY A 78 4.37 11.66 17.16
CA GLY A 78 4.58 11.61 18.61
C GLY A 78 5.36 12.80 19.18
N GLY A 79 6.01 13.59 18.32
CA GLY A 79 6.81 14.76 18.67
C GLY A 79 6.19 16.07 18.17
N GLY A 80 5.00 16.43 18.66
CA GLY A 80 4.48 17.80 18.66
C GLY A 80 4.64 18.61 17.36
N GLY A 81 3.96 18.24 16.28
CA GLY A 81 3.88 19.12 15.11
C GLY A 81 3.28 18.41 13.90
N GLY A 82 2.10 18.85 13.47
CA GLY A 82 1.29 18.17 12.46
C GLY A 82 1.98 17.94 11.12
N ALA A 83 2.09 16.68 10.73
CA ALA A 83 2.12 16.25 9.35
C ALA A 83 1.28 14.98 9.26
N GLY A 84 0.24 15.02 8.41
CA GLY A 84 -0.60 13.84 8.15
C GLY A 84 0.20 12.69 7.53
N PRO A 85 -0.37 11.48 7.43
CA PRO A 85 0.34 10.34 6.86
C PRO A 85 0.89 10.69 5.46
N PRO A 86 2.13 10.29 5.14
CA PRO A 86 2.76 10.59 3.86
C PRO A 86 1.88 10.04 2.74
N SER A 87 1.56 10.91 1.79
CA SER A 87 0.76 10.55 0.63
C SER A 87 1.57 9.67 -0.31
N THR A 88 1.64 8.36 -0.06
CA THR A 88 1.73 7.43 -1.20
C THR A 88 0.45 7.67 -2.01
N GLY A 89 0.52 7.94 -3.32
CA GLY A 89 -0.64 8.42 -4.11
C GLY A 89 -1.96 7.63 -4.03
N ALA A 90 -1.97 6.46 -3.36
CA ALA A 90 -3.14 5.69 -2.97
C ALA A 90 -3.96 6.26 -1.79
N SER A 91 -3.42 7.15 -0.95
CA SER A 91 -4.09 7.69 0.24
C SER A 91 -4.70 9.09 0.05
N SER A 92 -5.05 9.46 -1.19
CA SER A 92 -5.74 10.74 -1.49
C SER A 92 -7.22 10.79 -1.09
N GLN A 93 -7.66 9.97 -0.13
CA GLN A 93 -8.86 10.27 0.64
C GLN A 93 -8.44 10.98 1.92
N THR A 94 -8.57 12.31 1.89
CA THR A 94 -8.70 13.16 3.06
C THR A 94 -9.81 12.63 3.96
N GLN A 95 -9.48 11.78 4.92
CA GLN A 95 -10.33 11.54 6.08
C GLN A 95 -10.06 12.66 7.09
N PRO A 96 -11.06 13.50 7.42
CA PRO A 96 -10.91 14.57 8.42
C PRO A 96 -10.77 14.04 9.85
N ASN A 97 -10.75 12.72 10.03
CA ASN A 97 -10.50 12.06 11.30
C ASN A 97 -9.53 10.91 11.01
N ALA A 98 -8.22 11.19 11.01
CA ALA A 98 -7.18 10.17 10.88
C ALA A 98 -7.17 9.32 12.15
N GLN A 99 -8.21 8.51 12.34
CA GLN A 99 -8.17 7.40 13.29
C GLN A 99 -7.04 6.50 12.82
N ARG A 100 -5.98 6.51 13.64
CA ARG A 100 -4.81 5.65 13.57
C ARG A 100 -5.22 4.29 12.98
N PRO A 101 -4.61 3.82 11.88
CA PRO A 101 -4.97 2.53 11.32
C PRO A 101 -4.93 1.49 12.43
N ALA A 102 -5.96 0.66 12.57
CA ALA A 102 -6.08 -0.27 13.72
C ALA A 102 -4.88 -1.23 13.85
N HIS A 103 -4.10 -1.40 12.78
CA HIS A 103 -2.88 -2.20 12.72
C HIS A 103 -1.58 -1.39 12.81
N ALA A 104 -1.65 -0.05 12.86
CA ALA A 104 -0.52 0.82 13.11
C ALA A 104 -0.10 0.68 14.58
N ARG A 105 0.63 -0.39 14.87
CA ARG A 105 1.33 -0.58 16.12
C ARG A 105 2.52 0.38 16.16
N GLU A 106 2.85 0.84 17.36
CA GLU A 106 4.11 1.55 17.57
C GLU A 106 5.26 0.56 17.36
N TYR A 107 6.10 0.83 16.36
CA TYR A 107 7.31 0.05 16.10
C TYR A 107 8.51 0.85 16.56
N HIS A 108 9.27 0.26 17.49
CA HIS A 108 10.60 0.73 17.84
C HIS A 108 11.61 -0.16 17.12
N PHE A 109 12.09 0.31 15.99
CA PHE A 109 13.12 -0.40 15.24
C PHE A 109 14.48 -0.20 15.87
N LEU A 110 15.26 -1.27 15.93
CA LEU A 110 16.69 -1.20 16.21
C LEU A 110 17.43 -0.63 14.98
N ASP A 111 18.58 0.01 15.19
CA ASP A 111 19.43 0.50 14.09
C ASP A 111 19.80 -0.59 13.08
N ILE A 112 19.96 -1.84 13.58
CA ILE A 112 20.22 -3.01 12.74
C ILE A 112 19.01 -3.37 11.86
N GLU A 113 17.79 -3.21 12.33
CA GLU A 113 16.57 -3.48 11.55
C GLU A 113 16.33 -2.39 10.51
N LEU A 114 16.64 -1.13 10.84
CA LEU A 114 16.62 -0.03 9.86
C LEU A 114 17.66 -0.26 8.76
N LYS A 115 18.86 -0.75 9.12
CA LYS A 115 19.97 -0.93 8.19
C LYS A 115 19.88 -2.19 7.34
N TYR A 116 19.34 -3.29 7.88
CA TYR A 116 19.35 -4.60 7.23
C TYR A 116 17.95 -5.17 6.95
N GLY A 117 16.89 -4.47 7.38
CA GLY A 117 15.51 -4.95 7.35
C GLY A 117 15.16 -5.72 8.63
N ILE A 118 13.86 -5.85 8.91
CA ILE A 118 13.35 -6.68 10.00
C ILE A 118 13.73 -8.13 9.69
N LEU A 119 14.61 -8.70 10.51
CA LEU A 119 14.88 -10.14 10.50
C LEU A 119 13.71 -10.81 11.21
N GLN A 120 12.83 -11.48 10.44
CA GLN A 120 11.84 -12.41 10.99
C GLN A 120 12.53 -13.64 11.59
#